data_AF-A0A813E069-F1
#
_entry.id   AF-A0A813E069-F1
#
_cell.length_a   1.000
_cell.length_b   1.000
_cell.length_c   1.000
_cell.angle_alpha   90.00
_cell.angle_beta   90.00
_cell.angle_gamma   90.00
#
_symmetry.space_group_name_H-M   'P 1'
#
loop_
_entity.id
_entity.type
_entity.pdbx_description
1 polymer ?
#
loop_
_entity_poly.entity_id
_entity_poly.type
_entity_poly.pdbx_seq_one_letter_code
_entity_poly.pdbx_strand_id
1 'polypeptide(L)'
;CDKDRCGFRERYLEGSGIEGRWLQDRLHFSNGKGSEGDRSFKANLGCSSKESGLFAAQRQSGILGLAPGSAAKPTMTSQVLDGLRKDGMADASAFSLCLRSSGGGRLVFGSAEASQLRAGGQSGATQWVPLQTGGPHGKYAVEVQGLAVNGKPLSTRLGRAQLDSASTFTYLPREADRLLRRAVEDRAIL
;
A
#
# COMPACT_ATOMS: atom_id res chain seq x y z
N CYS A 1 -12.63 10.73 -22.81
CA CYS A 1 -11.41 11.44 -23.24
C CYS A 1 -11.84 12.64 -24.07
N ASP A 2 -11.12 13.75 -24.01
CA ASP A 2 -11.39 14.97 -24.80
C ASP A 2 -10.16 15.28 -25.65
N LYS A 3 -10.33 15.32 -26.98
CA LYS A 3 -9.27 15.65 -27.97
C LYS A 3 -7.94 14.92 -27.69
N ASP A 4 -7.98 13.59 -27.72
CA ASP A 4 -6.83 12.69 -27.47
C ASP A 4 -6.22 12.75 -26.06
N ARG A 5 -6.88 13.41 -25.12
CA ARG A 5 -6.46 13.46 -23.71
C ARG A 5 -7.44 12.68 -22.85
N CYS A 6 -6.93 11.66 -22.17
CA CYS A 6 -7.72 10.91 -21.21
C CYS A 6 -7.57 11.51 -19.82
N GLY A 7 -8.67 11.98 -19.27
CA GLY A 7 -8.72 12.52 -17.91
C GLY A 7 -8.78 11.41 -16.87
N PHE A 8 -8.37 11.73 -15.65
CA PHE A 8 -8.63 10.92 -14.46
C PHE A 8 -9.22 11.79 -13.36
N ARG A 9 -9.96 11.15 -12.47
CA ARG A 9 -10.45 11.75 -11.23
C ARG A 9 -10.49 10.67 -10.17
N GLU A 10 -9.87 10.93 -9.03
CA GLU A 10 -9.87 10.04 -7.87
C GLU A 10 -10.40 10.79 -6.64
N ARG A 11 -11.09 10.05 -5.77
CA ARG A 11 -11.61 10.52 -4.49
C ARG A 11 -11.18 9.57 -3.38
N TYR A 12 -10.74 10.14 -2.27
CA TYR A 12 -10.24 9.38 -1.13
C TYR A 12 -11.26 9.39 0.01
N LEU A 13 -11.17 8.38 0.88
CA LEU A 13 -12.12 8.20 1.98
C LEU A 13 -12.14 9.36 2.98
N GLU A 14 -11.00 10.05 3.13
CA GLU A 14 -10.88 11.23 3.98
C GLU A 14 -11.54 12.50 3.40
N GLY A 15 -11.93 12.48 2.12
CA GLY A 15 -12.65 13.56 1.45
C GLY A 15 -11.85 14.29 0.38
N SER A 16 -10.52 14.15 0.35
CA SER A 16 -9.69 14.71 -0.72
C SER A 16 -10.01 14.15 -2.09
N GLY A 17 -9.67 14.94 -3.11
CA GLY A 17 -9.83 14.58 -4.50
C GLY A 17 -8.68 15.12 -5.34
N ILE A 18 -8.40 14.39 -6.42
CA ILE A 18 -7.38 14.75 -7.40
C ILE A 18 -7.96 14.51 -8.80
N GLU A 19 -7.76 15.47 -9.70
CA GLU A 19 -8.15 15.31 -11.10
C GLU A 19 -7.11 15.90 -12.05
N GLY A 20 -7.01 15.29 -13.22
CA GLY A 20 -5.96 15.62 -14.16
C GLY A 20 -6.04 14.80 -15.43
N ARG A 21 -4.88 14.61 -16.04
CA ARG A 21 -4.73 13.91 -17.33
C ARG A 21 -3.72 12.79 -17.21
N TRP A 22 -3.99 11.70 -17.91
CA TRP A 22 -3.01 10.64 -18.11
C TRP A 22 -1.93 11.09 -19.08
N LEU A 23 -0.69 10.74 -18.77
CA LEU A 23 0.45 10.78 -19.67
C LEU A 23 1.23 9.47 -19.55
N GLN A 24 2.10 9.19 -20.52
CA GLN A 24 3.02 8.08 -20.46
C GLN A 24 4.45 8.62 -20.44
N ASP A 25 5.23 8.20 -19.45
CA ASP A 25 6.63 8.58 -19.32
C ASP A 25 7.44 7.44 -18.70
N ARG A 26 8.77 7.60 -18.62
CA ARG A 26 9.65 6.66 -17.93
C ARG A 26 9.67 6.96 -16.44
N LEU A 27 9.25 5.99 -15.64
CA LEU A 27 9.48 5.99 -14.20
C LEU A 27 10.85 5.36 -13.91
N HIS A 28 11.63 6.00 -13.06
CA HIS A 28 12.96 5.54 -12.66
C HIS A 28 13.00 5.29 -11.15
N PHE A 29 13.34 4.06 -10.74
CA PHE A 29 13.61 3.73 -9.36
C PHE A 29 15.09 3.60 -9.13
N SER A 30 15.61 4.35 -8.16
CA SER A 30 16.96 4.17 -7.67
C SER A 30 17.01 3.24 -6.47
N ASN A 31 18.05 2.42 -6.39
CA ASN A 31 18.32 1.58 -5.22
C ASN A 31 19.09 2.32 -4.10
N GLY A 32 19.44 3.59 -4.33
CA GLY A 32 20.15 4.44 -3.37
C GLY A 32 21.64 4.09 -3.17
N LYS A 33 22.22 3.21 -3.99
CA LYS A 33 23.62 2.77 -3.94
C LYS A 33 24.45 3.22 -5.16
N GLY A 34 23.91 4.10 -6.00
CA GLY A 34 24.51 4.54 -7.26
C GLY A 34 23.64 4.15 -8.46
N SER A 35 24.11 4.38 -9.69
CA SER A 35 23.36 4.04 -10.91
C SER A 35 23.33 2.53 -11.22
N GLU A 36 24.19 1.75 -10.57
CA GLU A 36 24.23 0.30 -10.74
C GLU A 36 23.02 -0.34 -10.05
N GLY A 37 22.13 -0.95 -10.84
CA GLY A 37 20.90 -1.58 -10.35
C GLY A 37 19.68 -0.66 -10.35
N ASP A 38 19.81 0.59 -10.80
CA ASP A 38 18.68 1.45 -11.09
C ASP A 38 17.84 0.86 -12.24
N ARG A 39 16.52 1.00 -12.15
CA ARG A 39 15.58 0.43 -13.13
C ARG A 39 14.64 1.50 -13.63
N SER A 40 14.36 1.48 -14.93
CA SER A 40 13.36 2.37 -15.51
C SER A 40 12.47 1.67 -16.52
N PHE A 41 11.19 2.00 -16.48
CA PHE A 41 10.18 1.44 -17.38
C PHE A 41 9.17 2.51 -17.77
N LYS A 42 8.54 2.33 -18.94
CA LYS A 42 7.42 3.19 -19.35
C LYS A 42 6.20 2.89 -18.48
N ALA A 43 5.59 3.92 -17.92
CA ALA A 43 4.41 3.82 -17.08
C ALA A 43 3.40 4.91 -17.43
N ASN A 44 2.12 4.61 -17.23
CA ASN A 44 1.06 5.60 -17.25
C ASN A 44 1.04 6.36 -15.92
N LEU A 45 1.11 7.68 -15.98
CA LEU A 45 1.17 8.59 -14.85
C LEU A 45 0.02 9.60 -14.90
N GLY A 46 -0.51 9.96 -13.74
CA GLY A 46 -1.49 11.03 -13.63
C GLY A 46 -0.82 12.37 -13.40
N CYS A 47 -0.95 13.29 -14.35
CA CYS A 47 -0.57 14.69 -14.16
C CYS A 47 -1.75 15.46 -13.56
N SER A 48 -1.64 15.77 -12.27
CA SER A 48 -2.62 16.52 -11.50
C SER A 48 -2.76 17.95 -12.03
N SER A 49 -3.99 18.40 -12.21
CA SER A 49 -4.31 19.81 -12.53
C SER A 49 -5.15 20.48 -11.46
N LYS A 50 -5.74 19.69 -10.55
CA LYS A 50 -6.55 20.18 -9.46
C LYS A 50 -6.52 19.18 -8.31
N GLU A 51 -6.31 19.73 -7.12
CA GLU A 51 -6.24 19.01 -5.86
C GLU A 51 -7.15 19.68 -4.83
N SER A 52 -7.70 18.90 -3.91
CA SER A 52 -8.53 19.40 -2.82
C SER A 52 -8.27 18.63 -1.53
N GLY A 53 -8.71 19.18 -0.41
CA GLY A 53 -8.57 18.54 0.90
C GLY A 53 -7.12 18.53 1.39
N LEU A 54 -6.69 17.40 1.94
CA LEU A 54 -5.35 17.22 2.52
C LEU A 54 -4.22 17.38 1.50
N PHE A 55 -4.48 17.20 0.21
CA PHE A 55 -3.48 17.40 -0.85
C PHE A 55 -2.98 18.84 -0.97
N ALA A 56 -3.80 19.83 -0.62
CA ALA A 56 -3.39 21.23 -0.65
C ALA A 56 -2.33 21.58 0.41
N ALA A 57 -2.21 20.77 1.47
CA ALA A 57 -1.36 21.03 2.62
C ALA A 57 -0.22 19.99 2.81
N GLN A 58 -0.18 18.95 1.98
CA GLN A 58 0.83 17.90 2.09
C GLN A 58 2.20 18.40 1.60
N ARG A 59 3.30 17.82 2.13
CA ARG A 59 4.66 18.12 1.68
C ARG A 59 5.07 17.30 0.44
N GLN A 60 4.39 16.18 0.21
CA GLN A 60 4.68 15.23 -0.85
C GLN A 60 4.20 15.77 -2.19
N SER A 61 5.00 15.59 -3.24
CA SER A 61 4.67 16.06 -4.60
C SER A 61 3.64 15.19 -5.33
N GLY A 62 3.22 14.07 -4.74
CA GLY A 62 2.29 13.14 -5.38
C GLY A 62 2.16 11.81 -4.63
N ILE A 63 1.47 10.87 -5.28
CA ILE A 63 1.09 9.57 -4.69
C ILE A 63 1.58 8.44 -5.60
N LEU A 64 2.28 7.48 -5.00
CA LEU A 64 2.60 6.21 -5.65
C LEU A 64 1.57 5.15 -5.23
N GLY A 65 0.54 4.94 -6.05
CA GLY A 65 -0.50 3.97 -5.75
C GLY A 65 -0.02 2.52 -5.89
N LEU A 66 -0.13 1.73 -4.81
CA LEU A 66 0.35 0.34 -4.79
C LEU A 66 -0.74 -0.72 -5.03
N ALA A 67 -1.97 -0.32 -5.33
CA ALA A 67 -3.10 -1.24 -5.50
C ALA A 67 -2.83 -2.39 -6.50
N PRO A 68 -3.42 -3.59 -6.29
CA PRO A 68 -3.37 -4.67 -7.26
C PRO A 68 -3.96 -4.23 -8.60
N GLY A 69 -3.35 -4.71 -9.69
CA GLY A 69 -3.75 -4.39 -11.06
C GLY A 69 -3.70 -5.61 -11.95
N SER A 70 -4.23 -5.46 -13.17
CA SER A 70 -4.16 -6.47 -14.23
C SER A 70 -3.85 -5.80 -15.56
N ALA A 71 -3.59 -6.60 -16.60
CA ALA A 71 -3.39 -6.06 -17.95
C ALA A 71 -4.60 -5.23 -18.44
N ALA A 72 -5.82 -5.61 -18.05
CA ALA A 72 -7.05 -4.89 -18.42
C ALA A 72 -7.29 -3.62 -17.57
N LYS A 73 -6.76 -3.59 -16.34
CA LYS A 73 -6.85 -2.44 -15.41
C LYS A 73 -5.47 -2.20 -14.80
N PRO A 74 -4.55 -1.61 -15.57
CA PRO A 74 -3.17 -1.45 -15.12
C PRO A 74 -3.11 -0.48 -13.94
N THR A 75 -2.44 -0.91 -12.87
CA THR A 75 -1.99 -0.04 -11.78
C THR A 75 -0.50 0.20 -11.91
N MET A 76 0.07 1.07 -11.07
CA MET A 76 1.53 1.21 -11.03
C MET A 76 2.19 -0.11 -10.67
N THR A 77 1.70 -0.82 -9.65
CA THR A 77 2.23 -2.13 -9.23
C THR A 77 2.26 -3.14 -10.36
N SER A 78 1.16 -3.31 -11.12
CA SER A 78 1.16 -4.26 -12.24
C SER A 78 2.14 -3.85 -13.34
N GLN A 79 2.23 -2.56 -13.66
CA GLN A 79 3.19 -2.04 -14.65
C GLN A 79 4.65 -2.25 -14.23
N VAL A 80 4.98 -2.03 -12.94
CA VAL A 80 6.34 -2.26 -12.42
C VAL A 80 6.70 -3.74 -12.53
N LEU A 81 5.82 -4.63 -12.04
CA LEU A 81 6.06 -6.07 -12.04
C LEU A 81 6.18 -6.61 -13.47
N ASP A 82 5.33 -6.16 -14.38
CA ASP A 82 5.43 -6.51 -15.80
C ASP A 82 6.74 -6.02 -16.43
N GLY A 83 7.21 -4.82 -16.05
CA GLY A 83 8.52 -4.31 -16.45
C GLY A 83 9.67 -5.19 -15.94
N LEU A 84 9.65 -5.58 -14.67
CA LEU A 84 10.67 -6.44 -14.08
C LEU A 84 10.73 -7.82 -14.75
N ARG A 85 9.57 -8.42 -15.08
CA ARG A 85 9.53 -9.67 -15.84
C ARG A 85 10.15 -9.55 -17.23
N LYS A 86 9.85 -8.45 -17.94
CA LYS A 86 10.44 -8.15 -19.26
C LYS A 86 11.96 -7.94 -19.19
N ASP A 87 12.45 -7.44 -18.06
CA ASP A 87 13.87 -7.21 -17.78
C ASP A 87 14.60 -8.46 -17.21
N GLY A 88 13.99 -9.64 -17.32
CA GLY A 88 14.62 -10.92 -16.96
C GLY A 88 14.33 -11.45 -15.55
N MET A 89 13.54 -10.74 -14.73
CA MET A 89 13.07 -11.24 -13.43
C MET A 89 11.74 -11.98 -13.60
N ALA A 90 11.75 -13.16 -14.22
CA ALA A 90 10.56 -13.90 -14.61
C ALA A 90 9.56 -14.15 -13.45
N ASP A 91 10.07 -14.38 -12.24
CA ASP A 91 9.27 -14.69 -11.05
C ASP A 91 8.76 -13.45 -10.28
N ALA A 92 9.01 -12.23 -10.79
CA ALA A 92 8.58 -10.99 -10.16
C ALA A 92 7.05 -10.95 -10.02
N SER A 93 6.54 -11.15 -8.82
CA SER A 93 5.10 -11.34 -8.57
C SER A 93 4.58 -10.60 -7.35
N ALA A 94 5.48 -9.99 -6.56
CA ALA A 94 5.15 -9.33 -5.32
C ALA A 94 5.98 -8.04 -5.14
N PHE A 95 5.54 -7.23 -4.18
CA PHE A 95 6.36 -6.21 -3.57
C PHE A 95 6.34 -6.38 -2.06
N SER A 96 7.29 -5.76 -1.39
CA SER A 96 7.38 -5.77 0.06
C SER A 96 7.61 -4.36 0.59
N LEU A 97 6.98 -4.03 1.72
CA LEU A 97 7.01 -2.70 2.33
C LEU A 97 7.45 -2.83 3.79
N CYS A 98 8.54 -2.15 4.14
CA CYS A 98 9.04 -2.03 5.50
C CYS A 98 8.99 -0.56 5.92
N LEU A 99 8.19 -0.24 6.94
CA LEU A 99 8.06 1.10 7.51
C LEU A 99 8.70 1.13 8.89
N ARG A 100 9.48 2.17 9.20
CA ARG A 100 10.16 2.33 10.50
C ARG A 100 9.48 3.42 11.33
N SER A 101 9.40 3.21 12.64
CA SER A 101 8.82 4.18 13.57
C SER A 101 9.58 5.51 13.62
N SER A 102 10.91 5.46 13.45
CA SER A 102 11.79 6.64 13.42
C SER A 102 11.77 7.41 12.09
N GLY A 103 10.85 7.08 11.19
CA GLY A 103 10.86 7.56 9.81
C GLY A 103 11.72 6.71 8.87
N GLY A 104 11.44 6.85 7.57
CA GLY A 104 12.05 6.05 6.51
C GLY A 104 11.48 4.63 6.38
N GLY A 105 12.08 3.85 5.49
CA GLY A 105 11.59 2.52 5.14
C GLY A 105 12.20 2.00 3.86
N ARG A 106 11.68 0.87 3.37
CA ARG A 106 12.04 0.29 2.07
C ARG A 106 10.79 -0.24 1.38
N LEU A 107 10.68 0.07 0.09
CA LEU A 107 9.76 -0.56 -0.85
C LEU A 107 10.61 -1.35 -1.84
N VAL A 108 10.35 -2.65 -1.97
CA VAL A 108 11.08 -3.54 -2.88
C VAL A 108 10.09 -4.24 -3.78
N PHE A 109 10.30 -4.17 -5.10
CA PHE A 109 9.53 -4.92 -6.09
C PHE A 109 10.30 -6.15 -6.54
N GLY A 110 9.58 -7.22 -6.88
CA GLY A 110 10.14 -8.40 -7.56
C GLY A 110 10.49 -9.58 -6.66
N SER A 111 10.59 -9.41 -5.33
CA SER A 111 10.82 -10.52 -4.41
C SER A 111 9.76 -10.60 -3.32
N ALA A 112 9.41 -11.84 -2.96
CA ALA A 112 8.65 -12.16 -1.75
C ALA A 112 9.58 -12.41 -0.55
N GLU A 113 10.90 -12.22 -0.73
CA GLU A 113 11.93 -12.54 0.25
C GLU A 113 11.91 -11.56 1.42
N ALA A 114 11.03 -11.86 2.37
CA ALA A 114 10.96 -11.25 3.69
C ALA A 114 12.29 -11.30 4.47
N SER A 115 13.25 -12.15 4.07
CA SER A 115 14.60 -12.19 4.62
C SER A 115 15.36 -10.87 4.45
N GLN A 116 15.08 -10.10 3.39
CA GLN A 116 15.76 -8.83 3.08
C GLN A 116 15.14 -7.61 3.77
N LEU A 117 13.95 -7.74 4.34
CA LEU A 117 13.24 -6.69 5.09
C LEU A 117 13.43 -6.76 6.61
N ARG A 118 14.24 -7.69 7.11
CA ARG A 118 14.45 -7.89 8.55
C ARG A 118 15.21 -6.70 9.15
N ALA A 119 14.47 -5.73 9.69
CA ALA A 119 15.02 -4.73 10.58
C ALA A 119 15.24 -5.36 11.97
N GLY A 120 16.48 -5.38 12.46
CA GLY A 120 16.77 -5.61 13.88
C GLY A 120 17.08 -7.05 14.34
N GLY A 121 17.49 -7.96 13.45
CA GLY A 121 18.07 -9.25 13.87
C GLY A 121 17.10 -10.23 14.55
N GLN A 122 15.79 -10.02 14.46
CA GLN A 122 14.81 -10.95 15.01
C GLN A 122 14.67 -12.21 14.14
N SER A 123 15.05 -13.35 14.71
CA SER A 123 14.90 -14.69 14.14
C SER A 123 13.45 -15.16 14.23
N GLY A 124 12.62 -14.73 13.28
CA GLY A 124 11.26 -15.25 13.08
C GLY A 124 11.03 -15.68 11.64
N ALA A 125 10.29 -16.78 11.45
CA ALA A 125 9.79 -17.19 10.14
C ALA A 125 8.63 -16.28 9.72
N THR A 126 8.60 -15.87 8.45
CA THR A 126 7.51 -15.09 7.87
C THR A 126 6.19 -15.86 7.98
N GLN A 127 5.17 -15.19 8.51
CA GLN A 127 3.82 -15.74 8.57
C GLN A 127 3.08 -15.38 7.28
N TRP A 128 2.60 -16.40 6.58
CA TRP A 128 1.82 -16.24 5.36
C TRP A 128 0.34 -16.38 5.68
N VAL A 129 -0.46 -15.45 5.18
CA VAL A 129 -1.92 -15.49 5.25
C VAL A 129 -2.50 -15.40 3.85
N PRO A 130 -3.65 -16.05 3.57
CA PRO A 130 -4.30 -15.93 2.27
C PRO A 130 -4.62 -14.47 1.95
N LEU A 131 -3.99 -13.95 0.90
CA LEU A 131 -4.26 -12.61 0.40
C LEU A 131 -5.53 -12.64 -0.47
N GLN A 132 -6.45 -11.73 -0.19
CA GLN A 132 -7.63 -11.51 -1.01
C GLN A 132 -7.44 -10.24 -1.82
N THR A 133 -7.42 -10.38 -3.14
CA THR A 133 -7.44 -9.27 -4.09
C THR A 133 -8.82 -9.24 -4.77
N GLY A 134 -9.56 -8.14 -4.61
CA GLY A 134 -10.90 -8.05 -5.18
C GLY A 134 -11.72 -6.83 -4.74
N GLY A 135 -12.91 -6.69 -5.32
CA GLY A 135 -13.80 -5.55 -5.11
C GLY A 135 -13.69 -4.48 -6.21
N PRO A 136 -14.58 -3.47 -6.24
CA PRO A 136 -14.72 -2.51 -7.35
C PRO A 136 -13.45 -1.70 -7.64
N HIS A 137 -12.53 -1.61 -6.67
CA HIS A 137 -11.35 -0.75 -6.70
C HIS A 137 -10.03 -1.48 -6.45
N GLY A 138 -9.98 -2.82 -6.53
CA GLY A 138 -8.75 -3.61 -6.38
C GLY A 138 -7.99 -3.30 -5.09
N LYS A 139 -8.31 -4.01 -3.99
CA LYS A 139 -7.66 -3.78 -2.69
C LYS A 139 -6.92 -5.02 -2.23
N TYR A 140 -5.83 -4.84 -1.48
CA TYR A 140 -5.22 -5.91 -0.70
C TYR A 140 -6.00 -6.06 0.61
N ALA A 141 -6.52 -7.25 0.86
CA ALA A 141 -7.24 -7.55 2.09
C ALA A 141 -6.89 -8.93 2.62
N VAL A 142 -7.07 -9.10 3.92
CA VAL A 142 -6.92 -10.37 4.63
C VAL A 142 -8.10 -10.56 5.59
N GLU A 143 -8.43 -11.81 5.90
CA GLU A 143 -9.40 -12.11 6.95
C GLU A 143 -8.75 -12.01 8.33
N VAL A 144 -9.40 -11.31 9.25
CA VAL A 144 -8.93 -11.16 10.63
C VAL A 144 -9.77 -12.04 11.55
N GLN A 145 -9.13 -13.07 12.10
CA GLN A 145 -9.80 -14.10 12.90
C GLN A 145 -10.16 -13.64 14.32
N GLY A 146 -9.41 -12.70 14.89
CA GLY A 146 -9.65 -12.22 16.24
C GLY A 146 -8.70 -11.11 16.66
N LEU A 147 -9.02 -10.50 17.79
CA LEU A 147 -8.22 -9.48 18.45
C LEU A 147 -8.15 -9.83 19.93
N ALA A 148 -6.97 -9.71 20.55
CA ALA A 148 -6.77 -10.05 21.95
C ALA A 148 -5.90 -9.00 22.65
N VAL A 149 -6.16 -8.78 23.94
CA VAL A 149 -5.38 -7.87 24.79
C VAL A 149 -4.84 -8.65 25.99
N ASN A 150 -3.51 -8.79 26.06
CA ASN A 150 -2.78 -9.65 27.01
C ASN A 150 -3.33 -11.09 27.02
N GLY A 151 -3.46 -11.69 25.83
CA GLY A 151 -3.92 -13.07 25.67
C GLY A 151 -5.43 -13.29 25.87
N LYS A 152 -6.21 -12.28 26.29
CA LYS A 152 -7.67 -12.38 26.42
C LYS A 152 -8.35 -11.97 25.10
N PRO A 153 -9.05 -12.88 24.40
CA PRO A 153 -9.76 -12.54 23.17
C PRO A 153 -10.90 -11.54 23.42
N LEU A 154 -11.08 -10.62 22.49
CA LEU A 154 -12.25 -9.75 22.44
C LEU A 154 -13.32 -10.41 21.57
N SER A 155 -14.50 -10.65 22.14
CA SER A 155 -15.62 -11.30 21.44
C SER A 155 -16.28 -10.32 20.47
N THR A 156 -15.70 -10.19 19.27
CA THR A 156 -16.19 -9.31 18.20
C THR A 156 -15.82 -9.88 16.84
N ARG A 157 -16.63 -9.59 15.83
CA ARG A 157 -16.28 -9.87 14.44
C ARG A 157 -15.44 -8.72 13.88
N LEU A 158 -14.36 -9.05 13.18
CA LEU A 158 -13.47 -8.10 12.52
C LEU A 158 -13.64 -8.14 11.00
N GLY A 159 -13.90 -9.33 10.46
CA GLY A 159 -14.14 -9.53 9.03
C GLY A 159 -12.87 -9.35 8.22
N ARG A 160 -12.96 -8.66 7.09
CA ARG A 160 -11.83 -8.41 6.19
C ARG A 160 -11.18 -7.06 6.49
N ALA A 161 -9.88 -7.06 6.71
CA ALA A 161 -9.08 -5.86 6.86
C ALA A 161 -8.37 -5.51 5.55
N GLN A 162 -8.47 -4.26 5.13
CA GLN A 162 -7.67 -3.71 4.03
C GLN A 162 -6.24 -3.42 4.53
N LEU A 163 -5.24 -3.85 3.78
CA LEU A 163 -3.84 -3.47 4.01
C LEU A 163 -3.58 -2.16 3.29
N ASP A 164 -3.44 -1.06 4.04
CA ASP A 164 -3.39 0.29 3.50
C ASP A 164 -2.25 1.11 4.11
N SER A 165 -1.19 1.33 3.34
CA SER A 165 -0.04 2.14 3.77
C SER A 165 -0.31 3.64 3.78
N ALA A 166 -1.44 4.11 3.23
CA ALA A 166 -1.83 5.52 3.24
C ALA A 166 -2.71 5.88 4.44
N SER A 167 -3.17 4.90 5.22
CA SER A 167 -3.94 5.12 6.44
C SER A 167 -3.00 5.23 7.65
N THR A 168 -3.01 6.37 8.34
CA THR A 168 -2.16 6.62 9.51
C THR A 168 -2.53 5.73 10.71
N PHE A 169 -3.81 5.42 10.87
CA PHE A 169 -4.34 4.61 11.96
C PHE A 169 -4.99 3.33 11.44
N THR A 170 -5.05 2.32 12.30
CA THR A 170 -5.89 1.14 12.07
C THR A 170 -7.33 1.49 12.45
N TYR A 171 -8.23 1.41 11.48
CA TYR A 171 -9.66 1.60 11.70
C TYR A 171 -10.34 0.26 11.96
N LEU A 172 -11.12 0.20 13.03
CA LEU A 172 -11.84 -1.00 13.46
C LEU A 172 -13.35 -0.81 13.33
N PRO A 173 -14.13 -1.91 13.18
CA PRO A 173 -15.57 -1.85 13.38
C PRO A 173 -15.89 -1.25 14.76
N ARG A 174 -16.98 -0.47 14.83
CA ARG A 174 -17.35 0.31 16.04
C ARG A 174 -17.37 -0.52 17.33
N GLU A 175 -17.85 -1.76 17.25
CA GLU A 175 -17.88 -2.67 18.40
C GLU A 175 -16.49 -3.10 18.84
N ALA A 176 -15.62 -3.47 17.89
CA ALA A 176 -14.25 -3.85 18.16
C ALA A 176 -13.43 -2.69 18.74
N ASP A 177 -13.58 -1.47 18.19
CA ASP A 177 -12.93 -0.26 18.73
C ASP A 177 -13.37 -0.01 20.18
N ARG A 178 -14.68 -0.07 20.46
CA ARG A 178 -15.21 0.11 21.83
C ARG A 178 -14.66 -0.93 22.80
N LEU A 179 -14.63 -2.21 22.41
CA LEU A 179 -14.13 -3.29 23.26
C LEU A 179 -12.62 -3.17 23.49
N LEU A 180 -11.86 -2.81 22.46
CA LEU A 180 -10.43 -2.57 22.55
C LEU A 180 -10.12 -1.41 23.50
N ARG A 181 -10.80 -0.27 23.34
CA ARG A 181 -10.63 0.90 24.23
C ARG A 181 -10.86 0.54 25.68
N ARG A 182 -11.98 -0.10 26.01
CA ARG A 182 -12.27 -0.58 27.37
C ARG A 182 -11.16 -1.50 27.89
N ALA A 183 -10.77 -2.51 27.10
CA ALA A 183 -9.75 -3.47 27.53
C ALA A 183 -8.37 -2.83 27.79
N VAL A 184 -8.04 -1.72 27.12
CA VAL A 184 -6.80 -0.96 27.32
C VAL A 184 -6.94 0.04 28.47
N GLU A 185 -8.02 0.82 28.52
CA GLU A 185 -8.27 1.86 29.53
C GLU A 185 -8.53 1.27 30.91
N ASP A 186 -9.32 0.19 31.01
CA ASP A 186 -9.58 -0.53 32.27
C ASP A 186 -8.30 -1.12 32.88
N ARG A 187 -7.20 -1.18 32.12
CA ARG A 187 -5.89 -1.66 32.53
C ARG A 187 -4.84 -0.57 32.70
N ALA A 188 -5.18 0.71 32.51
CA ALA A 188 -4.29 1.83 32.81
C ALA A 188 -4.15 2.12 34.33
N ILE A 189 -4.61 1.20 35.20
CA ILE A 189 -4.44 1.23 36.67
C ILE A 189 -3.70 -0.04 37.17
N LEU A 190 -2.67 -0.48 36.45
CA LEU A 190 -1.70 -1.47 36.96
C LEU A 190 -0.28 -0.92 36.82
#